data_AF-G1VCN1-F1
#
_entry.id   AF-G1VCN1-F1
#
_cell.length_a   1.000
_cell.length_b   1.000
_cell.length_c   1.000
_cell.angle_alpha   90.00
_cell.angle_beta   90.00
_cell.angle_gamma   90.00
#
_symmetry.space_group_name_H-M   'P 1'
#
loop_
_entity.id
_entity.type
_entity.pdbx_description
1 polymer ?
#
loop_
_entity_poly.entity_id
_entity_poly.type
_entity_poly.pdbx_seq_one_letter_code
_entity_poly.pdbx_strand_id
1 'polypeptide(L)'
;MKTVTPNVDNNPNMKSKILSLAIIIAITIIALYCILSGPETIILHWNIGGEADSYGPKYLILAHPAISIIVFLLIINQEKHPYDTSLLSEQSRRKSNPKAIRTIMPILMVVILYLTACSAQMLPMSSIVLFSLIFLAIIIFIYKSHKQIKH
;
A
#
# COMPACT_ATOMS: atom_id res chain seq x y z
N MET A 1 -21.92 37.05 -10.64
CA MET A 1 -21.08 36.22 -9.77
C MET A 1 -21.22 34.77 -10.23
N LYS A 2 -20.24 34.24 -11.00
CA LYS A 2 -20.27 32.84 -11.44
C LYS A 2 -19.84 31.98 -10.26
N THR A 3 -20.73 31.13 -9.77
CA THR A 3 -20.39 30.07 -8.81
C THR A 3 -19.44 29.09 -9.48
N VAL A 4 -18.15 29.18 -9.15
CA VAL A 4 -17.19 28.15 -9.51
C VAL A 4 -17.48 26.96 -8.61
N THR A 5 -18.24 25.99 -9.13
CA THR A 5 -18.34 24.68 -8.49
C THR A 5 -16.94 24.07 -8.48
N PRO A 6 -16.39 23.66 -7.31
CA PRO A 6 -15.13 22.96 -7.29
C PRO A 6 -15.33 21.64 -8.03
N ASN A 7 -14.69 21.52 -9.20
CA ASN A 7 -14.73 20.33 -10.02
C ASN A 7 -14.20 19.14 -9.22
N VAL A 8 -15.11 18.26 -8.76
CA VAL A 8 -14.81 17.05 -7.99
C VAL A 8 -13.95 16.06 -8.79
N ASP A 9 -13.95 16.16 -10.14
CA ASP A 9 -13.39 15.14 -11.02
C ASP A 9 -11.85 15.12 -11.09
N ASN A 10 -11.17 16.15 -10.57
CA ASN A 10 -9.75 16.37 -10.83
C ASN A 10 -8.87 16.46 -9.58
N ASN A 11 -9.34 16.04 -8.40
CA ASN A 11 -8.49 15.99 -7.22
C ASN A 11 -7.62 14.72 -7.23
N PRO A 12 -6.30 14.79 -7.53
CA PRO A 12 -5.43 13.61 -7.56
C PRO A 12 -5.39 12.87 -6.21
N ASN A 13 -5.77 13.55 -5.12
CA ASN A 13 -5.85 12.95 -3.79
C ASN A 13 -7.04 11.97 -3.68
N MET A 14 -8.18 12.27 -4.31
CA MET A 14 -9.34 11.38 -4.31
C MET A 14 -9.10 10.12 -5.13
N LYS A 15 -8.42 10.26 -6.29
CA LYS A 15 -8.09 9.13 -7.17
C LYS A 15 -7.22 8.08 -6.45
N SER A 16 -6.19 8.51 -5.72
CA SER A 16 -5.31 7.61 -4.96
C SER A 16 -6.06 6.87 -3.83
N LYS A 17 -6.97 7.57 -3.13
CA LYS A 17 -7.80 6.98 -2.08
C LYS A 17 -8.76 5.94 -2.62
N ILE A 18 -9.48 6.27 -3.70
CA ILE A 18 -10.42 5.34 -4.36
C ILE A 18 -9.68 4.11 -4.87
N LEU A 19 -8.53 4.30 -5.53
CA LEU A 19 -7.71 3.19 -6.01
C LEU A 19 -7.23 2.30 -4.86
N SER A 20 -6.74 2.89 -3.77
CA SER A 20 -6.27 2.12 -2.61
C SER A 20 -7.42 1.36 -1.95
N LEU A 21 -8.60 1.97 -1.84
CA LEU A 21 -9.79 1.30 -1.31
C LEU A 21 -10.23 0.13 -2.20
N ALA A 22 -10.22 0.31 -3.52
CA ALA A 22 -10.51 -0.77 -4.47
C ALA A 22 -9.54 -1.95 -4.32
N ILE A 23 -8.25 -1.67 -4.11
CA ILE A 23 -7.25 -2.72 -3.85
C ILE A 23 -7.50 -3.41 -2.52
N ILE A 24 -7.86 -2.68 -1.45
CA ILE A 24 -8.22 -3.27 -0.15
C ILE A 24 -9.43 -4.20 -0.28
N ILE A 25 -10.43 -3.82 -1.08
CA ILE A 25 -11.58 -4.67 -1.37
C ILE A 25 -11.12 -5.96 -2.08
N ALA A 26 -10.23 -5.86 -3.07
CA ALA A 26 -9.66 -7.03 -3.74
C ALA A 26 -8.87 -7.95 -2.78
N ILE A 27 -8.03 -7.38 -1.91
CA ILE A 27 -7.32 -8.12 -0.84
C ILE A 27 -8.32 -8.87 0.04
N THR A 28 -9.38 -8.19 0.45
CA THR A 28 -10.43 -8.75 1.31
C THR A 28 -11.16 -9.90 0.62
N ILE A 29 -11.52 -9.74 -0.66
CA ILE A 29 -12.17 -10.79 -1.45
C ILE A 29 -11.26 -12.03 -1.55
N ILE A 30 -9.97 -11.86 -1.85
CA ILE A 30 -9.01 -12.98 -1.92
C ILE A 30 -8.88 -13.68 -0.57
N ALA A 31 -8.74 -12.90 0.52
CA ALA A 31 -8.62 -13.45 1.87
C ALA A 31 -9.87 -14.28 2.26
N LEU A 32 -11.07 -13.75 2.00
CA LEU A 32 -12.32 -14.47 2.27
C LEU A 32 -12.47 -15.72 1.39
N TYR A 33 -12.15 -15.62 0.10
CA TYR A 33 -12.13 -16.76 -0.80
C TYR A 33 -11.20 -17.87 -0.30
N CYS A 34 -9.98 -17.50 0.14
CA CYS A 34 -9.01 -18.46 0.69
C CYS A 34 -9.53 -19.17 1.94
N ILE A 35 -10.28 -18.49 2.80
CA ILE A 35 -10.85 -19.10 4.02
C ILE A 35 -11.98 -20.08 3.67
N LEU A 36 -12.84 -19.69 2.74
CA LEU A 36 -14.04 -20.45 2.39
C LEU A 36 -13.75 -21.65 1.47
N SER A 37 -12.77 -21.53 0.58
CA SER A 37 -12.54 -22.51 -0.49
C SER A 37 -11.06 -22.74 -0.83
N GLY A 38 -10.15 -22.03 -0.18
CA GLY A 38 -8.72 -22.19 -0.38
C GLY A 38 -8.11 -23.34 0.43
N PRO A 39 -6.77 -23.49 0.35
CA PRO A 39 -6.04 -24.53 1.08
C PRO A 39 -6.16 -24.33 2.59
N GLU A 40 -6.06 -25.43 3.36
CA GLU A 40 -6.09 -25.40 4.84
C GLU A 40 -4.91 -24.63 5.45
N THR A 41 -3.81 -24.55 4.70
CA THR A 41 -2.65 -23.75 5.06
C THR A 41 -2.30 -22.75 3.96
N ILE A 42 -1.77 -21.61 4.38
CA ILE A 42 -1.24 -20.57 3.51
C ILE A 42 0.28 -20.51 3.68
N ILE A 43 0.96 -19.97 2.67
CA ILE A 43 2.38 -19.67 2.80
C ILE A 43 2.52 -18.44 3.69
N LEU A 44 3.39 -18.52 4.71
CA LEU A 44 3.67 -17.41 5.63
C LEU A 44 5.00 -16.72 5.32
N HIS A 45 5.95 -17.46 4.75
CA HIS A 45 7.27 -16.94 4.46
C HIS A 45 7.82 -17.60 3.18
N TRP A 46 8.65 -16.82 2.50
CA TRP A 46 9.42 -17.26 1.34
C TRP A 46 10.89 -16.98 1.59
N ASN A 47 11.74 -17.89 1.15
CA ASN A 47 13.18 -17.66 1.12
C ASN A 47 13.53 -16.59 0.06
N ILE A 48 14.81 -16.20 0.00
CA ILE A 48 15.29 -15.18 -0.96
C ILE A 48 15.02 -15.59 -2.42
N GLY A 49 15.02 -16.90 -2.71
CA GLY A 49 14.69 -17.46 -4.02
C GLY A 49 13.21 -17.37 -4.40
N GLY A 50 12.34 -17.01 -3.45
CA GLY A 50 10.89 -16.95 -3.65
C GLY A 50 10.20 -18.30 -3.45
N GLU A 51 10.87 -19.27 -2.86
CA GLU A 51 10.29 -20.57 -2.53
C GLU A 51 9.68 -20.52 -1.13
N ALA A 52 8.52 -21.15 -0.95
CA ALA A 52 7.87 -21.23 0.34
C ALA A 52 8.68 -22.10 1.30
N ASP A 53 9.04 -21.56 2.47
CA ASP A 53 9.77 -22.27 3.51
C ASP A 53 9.01 -22.32 4.85
N SER A 54 7.86 -21.65 4.94
CA SER A 54 6.98 -21.67 6.10
C SER A 54 5.50 -21.60 5.71
N TYR A 55 4.68 -22.37 6.42
CA TYR A 55 3.25 -22.47 6.23
C TYR A 55 2.52 -22.27 7.55
N GLY A 56 1.26 -21.83 7.49
CA GLY A 56 0.44 -21.68 8.67
C GLY A 56 -1.04 -21.72 8.35
N PRO A 57 -1.90 -21.65 9.38
CA PRO A 57 -3.32 -21.82 9.22
C PRO A 57 -3.96 -20.72 8.37
N LYS A 58 -4.92 -21.10 7.50
CA LYS A 58 -5.52 -20.21 6.50
C LYS A 58 -6.15 -18.93 7.04
N TYR A 59 -6.66 -18.92 8.28
CA TYR A 59 -7.25 -17.72 8.88
C TYR A 59 -6.27 -16.57 9.09
N LEU A 60 -4.96 -16.86 9.13
CA LEU A 60 -3.93 -15.82 9.23
C LEU A 60 -3.90 -14.91 8.01
N ILE A 61 -4.49 -15.32 6.88
CA ILE A 61 -4.59 -14.47 5.68
C ILE A 61 -5.40 -13.20 5.94
N LEU A 62 -6.29 -13.19 6.95
CA LEU A 62 -7.05 -12.01 7.38
C LEU A 62 -6.15 -10.88 7.92
N ALA A 63 -4.90 -11.18 8.30
CA ALA A 63 -3.94 -10.16 8.67
C ALA A 63 -3.68 -9.20 7.51
N HIS A 64 -3.68 -9.66 6.25
CA HIS A 64 -3.44 -8.82 5.09
C HIS A 64 -4.47 -7.67 4.94
N PRO A 65 -5.79 -7.92 4.84
CA PRO A 65 -6.76 -6.83 4.78
C PRO A 65 -6.75 -5.97 6.03
N ALA A 66 -6.52 -6.54 7.23
CA ALA A 66 -6.42 -5.76 8.46
C ALA A 66 -5.24 -4.76 8.43
N ILE A 67 -4.05 -5.21 8.05
CA ILE A 67 -2.86 -4.37 7.90
C ILE A 67 -3.10 -3.29 6.84
N SER A 68 -3.70 -3.65 5.69
CA SER A 68 -4.02 -2.68 4.64
C SER A 68 -4.96 -1.58 5.13
N ILE A 69 -6.00 -1.93 5.89
CA ILE A 69 -6.93 -0.95 6.48
C ILE A 69 -6.19 -0.05 7.48
N ILE A 70 -5.38 -0.62 8.38
CA ILE A 70 -4.60 0.16 9.35
C ILE A 70 -3.71 1.17 8.63
N VAL A 71 -2.95 0.73 7.62
CA VAL A 71 -2.05 1.60 6.85
C VAL A 71 -2.83 2.70 6.10
N PHE A 72 -3.96 2.35 5.48
CA PHE A 72 -4.82 3.32 4.81
C PHE A 72 -5.35 4.39 5.76
N LEU A 73 -5.83 3.98 6.93
CA LEU A 73 -6.32 4.90 7.97
C LEU A 73 -5.19 5.77 8.54
N LEU A 74 -4.00 5.20 8.77
CA LEU A 74 -2.84 5.96 9.24
C LEU A 74 -2.46 7.07 8.25
N ILE A 75 -2.44 6.78 6.95
CA ILE A 75 -2.12 7.77 5.91
C ILE A 75 -3.20 8.84 5.82
N ILE A 76 -4.49 8.46 5.87
CA ILE A 76 -5.59 9.44 5.88
C ILE A 76 -5.58 10.30 7.14
N ASN A 77 -5.29 9.71 8.30
CA ASN A 77 -5.21 10.42 9.55
C ASN A 77 -4.05 11.44 9.53
N GLN A 78 -2.88 11.04 9.01
CA GLN A 78 -1.75 11.96 8.80
C GLN A 78 -2.10 13.15 7.90
N GLU A 79 -2.96 12.97 6.89
CA GLU A 79 -3.39 14.09 6.05
C GLU A 79 -4.28 15.09 6.79
N LYS A 80 -5.15 14.60 7.67
CA LYS A 80 -6.10 15.43 8.41
C LYS A 80 -5.45 16.07 9.65
N HIS A 81 -4.55 15.34 10.29
CA HIS A 81 -3.83 15.69 11.49
C HIS A 81 -2.35 15.36 11.29
N PRO A 82 -1.57 16.29 10.69
CA PRO A 82 -0.14 16.08 10.52
C PRO A 82 0.48 15.79 11.88
N TYR A 83 1.26 14.70 11.99
CA TYR A 83 1.98 14.40 13.22
C TYR A 83 2.87 15.58 13.60
N ASP A 84 3.01 15.82 14.90
CA ASP A 84 3.98 16.79 15.36
C ASP A 84 5.40 16.30 15.01
N THR A 85 5.96 16.93 13.99
CA THR A 85 7.31 16.65 13.49
C THR A 85 8.32 17.61 14.08
N SER A 86 7.97 18.36 15.13
CA SER A 86 8.87 19.26 15.86
C SER A 86 10.12 18.55 16.40
N LEU A 87 10.01 17.25 16.72
CA LEU A 87 11.11 16.41 17.16
C LEU A 87 11.97 15.85 16.01
N LEU A 88 11.51 15.98 14.75
CA LEU A 88 12.31 15.61 13.59
C LEU A 88 13.29 16.74 13.25
N SER A 89 14.48 16.39 12.76
CA SER A 89 15.43 17.38 12.27
C SER A 89 14.79 18.28 11.21
N GLU A 90 15.16 19.57 11.17
CA GLU A 90 14.75 20.56 10.15
C GLU A 90 14.79 19.98 8.73
N GLN A 91 15.83 19.19 8.43
CA GLN A 91 16.02 18.52 7.15
C GLN A 91 14.98 17.43 6.87
N SER A 92 14.60 16.64 7.88
CA SER A 92 13.57 15.59 7.79
C SER A 92 12.16 16.21 7.70
N ARG A 93 11.92 17.29 8.44
CA ARG A 93 10.69 18.08 8.39
C ARG A 93 10.47 18.72 7.02
N ARG A 94 11.49 19.36 6.44
CA ARG A 94 11.48 19.89 5.05
C ARG A 94 11.31 18.81 3.98
N LYS A 95 11.75 17.57 4.25
CA LYS A 95 11.61 16.43 3.33
C LYS A 95 10.25 15.72 3.42
N SER A 96 9.48 15.94 4.49
CA SER A 96 8.15 15.34 4.63
C SER A 96 7.22 15.94 3.57
N ASN A 97 7.05 15.22 2.47
CA ASN A 97 6.22 15.65 1.35
C ASN A 97 4.88 14.91 1.42
N PRO A 98 3.81 15.55 1.92
CA PRO A 98 2.50 14.89 2.04
C PRO A 98 1.96 14.42 0.68
N LYS A 99 2.37 15.03 -0.44
CA LYS A 99 1.99 14.56 -1.79
C LYS A 99 2.74 13.28 -2.21
N ALA A 100 3.95 13.07 -1.70
CA ALA A 100 4.73 11.87 -2.00
C ALA A 100 4.17 10.66 -1.23
N ILE A 101 3.81 10.84 0.04
CA ILE A 101 3.14 9.82 0.88
C ILE A 101 1.85 9.33 0.20
N ARG A 102 1.04 10.25 -0.35
CA ARG A 102 -0.17 9.94 -1.12
C ARG A 102 0.05 9.06 -2.35
N THR A 103 1.18 9.22 -3.01
CA THR A 103 1.49 8.47 -4.22
C THR A 103 1.97 7.06 -3.88
N ILE A 104 2.62 6.87 -2.73
CA ILE A 104 3.08 5.56 -2.27
C ILE A 104 1.92 4.67 -1.83
N MET A 105 0.88 5.24 -1.21
CA MET A 105 -0.24 4.48 -0.64
C MET A 105 -0.79 3.36 -1.57
N PRO A 106 -1.21 3.63 -2.81
CA PRO A 106 -1.73 2.58 -3.69
C PRO A 106 -0.65 1.57 -4.08
N ILE A 107 0.61 1.97 -4.20
CA ILE A 107 1.72 1.05 -4.51
C ILE A 107 1.91 0.06 -3.35
N LEU A 108 1.87 0.55 -2.11
CA LEU A 108 1.93 -0.30 -0.92
C LEU A 108 0.75 -1.28 -0.87
N MET A 109 -0.45 -0.83 -1.24
CA MET A 109 -1.62 -1.72 -1.35
C MET A 109 -1.43 -2.79 -2.43
N VAL A 110 -0.85 -2.44 -3.59
CA VAL A 110 -0.51 -3.43 -4.64
C VAL A 110 0.49 -4.47 -4.14
N VAL A 111 1.50 -4.06 -3.37
CA VAL A 111 2.45 -5.00 -2.75
C VAL A 111 1.73 -5.97 -1.81
N ILE A 112 0.85 -5.47 -0.94
CA ILE A 112 0.08 -6.34 -0.04
C ILE A 112 -0.86 -7.26 -0.83
N LEU A 113 -1.50 -6.76 -1.90
CA LEU A 113 -2.34 -7.57 -2.78
C LEU A 113 -1.55 -8.71 -3.42
N TYR A 114 -0.36 -8.42 -3.94
CA TYR A 114 0.52 -9.43 -4.52
C TYR A 114 0.88 -10.50 -3.49
N LEU A 115 1.33 -10.08 -2.29
CA LEU A 115 1.65 -10.99 -1.20
C LEU A 115 0.44 -11.81 -0.75
N THR A 116 -0.76 -11.24 -0.75
CA THR A 116 -2.01 -11.96 -0.40
C THR A 116 -2.31 -13.06 -1.40
N ALA A 117 -2.19 -12.77 -2.71
CA ALA A 117 -2.41 -13.76 -3.76
C ALA A 117 -1.36 -14.88 -3.72
N CYS A 118 -0.10 -14.55 -3.44
CA CYS A 118 0.97 -15.53 -3.25
C CYS A 118 0.74 -16.38 -1.98
N SER A 119 0.37 -15.77 -0.85
CA SER A 119 0.06 -16.47 0.40
C SER A 119 -1.09 -17.48 0.21
N ALA A 120 -2.13 -17.05 -0.53
CA ALA A 120 -3.28 -17.87 -0.90
C ALA A 120 -2.96 -18.96 -1.95
N GLN A 121 -1.70 -19.06 -2.40
CA GLN A 121 -1.24 -20.02 -3.41
C GLN A 121 -1.94 -19.86 -4.76
N MET A 122 -2.49 -18.68 -5.06
CA MET A 122 -3.13 -18.38 -6.34
C MET A 122 -2.10 -18.06 -7.43
N LEU A 123 -0.92 -17.58 -7.01
CA LEU A 123 0.19 -17.20 -7.87
C LEU A 123 1.50 -17.67 -7.22
N PRO A 124 2.47 -18.20 -7.98
CA PRO A 124 3.80 -18.45 -7.46
C PRO A 124 4.48 -17.12 -7.08
N MET A 125 5.23 -17.13 -5.99
CA MET A 125 6.00 -15.97 -5.56
C MET A 125 7.21 -15.77 -6.47
N SER A 126 7.46 -14.53 -6.87
CA SER A 126 8.65 -14.13 -7.60
C SER A 126 9.34 -13.00 -6.84
N SER A 127 10.51 -13.29 -6.28
CA SER A 127 11.32 -12.30 -5.57
C SER A 127 11.67 -11.12 -6.48
N ILE A 128 11.91 -11.36 -7.77
CA ILE A 128 12.20 -10.31 -8.75
C ILE A 128 11.02 -9.34 -8.86
N VAL A 129 9.79 -9.85 -8.94
CA VAL A 129 8.58 -9.01 -9.02
C VAL A 129 8.41 -8.19 -7.74
N LEU A 130 8.55 -8.82 -6.56
CA LEU A 130 8.44 -8.12 -5.28
C LEU A 130 9.46 -6.99 -5.16
N PHE A 131 10.74 -7.29 -5.39
CA PHE A 131 11.80 -6.29 -5.32
C PHE A 131 11.59 -5.18 -6.35
N SER A 132 11.16 -5.51 -7.57
CA SER A 132 10.86 -4.52 -8.61
C SER A 132 9.76 -3.55 -8.17
N LEU A 133 8.69 -4.04 -7.53
CA LEU A 133 7.62 -3.19 -7.00
C LEU A 133 8.12 -2.26 -5.89
N ILE A 134 8.96 -2.78 -4.98
CA ILE A 134 9.56 -1.99 -3.89
C ILE A 134 10.50 -0.91 -4.44
N PHE A 135 11.41 -1.27 -5.35
CA PHE A 135 12.32 -0.32 -5.99
C PHE A 135 11.56 0.74 -6.77
N LEU A 136 10.53 0.35 -7.52
CA LEU A 136 9.66 1.28 -8.24
C LEU A 136 8.99 2.26 -7.27
N ALA A 137 8.49 1.79 -6.12
CA ALA A 137 7.89 2.63 -5.09
C ALA A 137 8.90 3.67 -4.57
N ILE A 138 10.13 3.23 -4.26
CA ILE A 138 11.21 4.09 -3.77
C ILE A 138 11.61 5.14 -4.83
N ILE A 139 11.79 4.72 -6.09
CA ILE A 139 12.16 5.63 -7.19
C ILE A 139 11.06 6.69 -7.39
N ILE A 140 9.79 6.30 -7.41
CA ILE A 140 8.66 7.22 -7.53
C ILE A 140 8.62 8.19 -6.35
N PHE A 141 8.85 7.70 -5.13
CA PHE A 141 8.91 8.54 -3.94
C PHE A 141 10.01 9.58 -4.01
N ILE A 142 11.25 9.16 -4.32
CA ILE A 142 12.41 10.04 -4.48
C ILE A 142 12.12 11.07 -5.57
N TYR A 143 11.70 10.65 -6.76
CA TYR A 143 11.41 11.56 -7.87
C TYR A 143 10.38 12.62 -7.49
N LYS A 144 9.27 12.23 -6.85
CA LYS A 144 8.24 13.17 -6.42
C LYS A 144 8.67 14.07 -5.25
N SER A 145 9.53 13.57 -4.36
CA SER A 145 10.10 14.40 -3.29
C SER A 145 11.03 15.49 -3.87
N HIS A 146 11.86 15.17 -4.86
CA HIS A 146 12.81 16.12 -5.46
C HIS A 146 12.16 17.12 -6.41
N LYS A 147 11.18 16.70 -7.21
CA LYS A 147 10.49 17.59 -8.17
C LYS A 147 9.78 18.77 -7.50
N GLN A 148 9.40 18.66 -6.23
CA GLN A 148 8.72 19.73 -5.48
C GLN A 148 9.67 20.64 -4.69
N ILE A 149 10.98 20.33 -4.62
CA ILE A 149 12.00 21.20 -4.01
C ILE A 149 12.50 22.27 -5.01
N LYS A 150 12.28 22.05 -6.32
CA LYS A 150 12.71 22.96 -7.41
C LYS A 150 11.67 24.05 -7.78
N HIS A 151 10.57 24.16 -7.04
CA HIS A 151 9.56 25.21 -7.16
C HIS A 151 9.46 25.96 -5.85
#